data_AF-A0A8J2T6Z3-F1
#
_entry.id   AF-A0A8J2T6Z3-F1
#
_cell.length_a   1.000
_cell.length_b   1.000
_cell.length_c   1.000
_cell.angle_alpha   90.00
_cell.angle_beta   90.00
_cell.angle_gamma   90.00
#
_symmetry.space_group_name_H-M   'P 1'
#
loop_
_entity.id
_entity.type
_entity.pdbx_description
1 polymer ?
#
loop_
_entity_poly.entity_id
_entity_poly.type
_entity_poly.pdbx_seq_one_letter_code
_entity_poly.pdbx_strand_id
1 'polypeptide(L)'
;MEQDQSPWYLHQPDNKLIEKFRFIQHKEDERLRDATMDTAHSRWSLGVSVLPQNDSRNRYVNIMPYERNRVKLKVVQGNNYINASYVKVEIPGQSLSPGRYIATQGPTENTWGQFWQMCYKECPGKDIVIVMVTPLEEHGRQKCYPYWPRDKNSDKIRIATRLQTPGGPNDLSVFADDLCVEYKDSSRIDDSYVLTTLEIRPLSGRGPTKTVHHFYFDLWRDMSKPDQVVPIMQMCKHSHSLSPKENPIVVHCSAGVGRSGTFIALDHLMNDTADFRAGLASQDNTITALDHYDHDLVEQIVLQLRTQRLKMVQMIDQYLFIYHAANYLYHVLGSKKST
;
A
#
# COMPACT_ATOMS: atom_id res chain seq x y z
N MET A 1 -25.20 29.72 -12.40
CA MET A 1 -24.74 28.33 -12.46
C MET A 1 -23.23 28.41 -12.38
N GLU A 2 -22.65 28.17 -11.22
CA GLU A 2 -21.18 28.01 -11.14
C GLU A 2 -20.82 26.78 -11.98
N GLN A 3 -19.93 26.96 -12.96
CA GLN A 3 -19.36 25.83 -13.69
C GLN A 3 -18.64 24.94 -12.68
N ASP A 4 -18.98 23.66 -12.67
CA ASP A 4 -18.25 22.65 -11.91
C ASP A 4 -16.77 22.71 -12.34
N GLN A 5 -15.90 23.13 -11.43
CA GLN A 5 -14.46 23.30 -11.68
C GLN A 5 -13.68 21.98 -11.50
N SER A 6 -14.37 20.87 -11.27
CA SER A 6 -13.71 19.57 -11.14
C SER A 6 -13.28 19.00 -12.52
N PRO A 7 -12.25 18.13 -12.55
CA PRO A 7 -11.75 17.56 -13.79
C PRO A 7 -12.81 16.74 -14.52
N TRP A 8 -12.81 16.82 -15.86
CA TRP A 8 -13.78 16.13 -16.73
C TRP A 8 -13.91 14.63 -16.43
N TYR A 9 -12.81 13.97 -16.03
CA TYR A 9 -12.80 12.54 -15.80
C TYR A 9 -13.60 12.11 -14.56
N LEU A 10 -13.95 13.03 -13.66
CA LEU A 10 -14.81 12.75 -12.52
C LEU A 10 -16.29 12.72 -12.86
N HIS A 11 -16.69 13.27 -14.02
CA HIS A 11 -18.09 13.34 -14.46
C HIS A 11 -18.52 12.15 -15.33
N GLN A 12 -17.66 11.15 -15.48
CA GLN A 12 -17.96 9.99 -16.31
C GLN A 12 -19.01 9.10 -15.62
N PRO A 13 -20.01 8.59 -16.35
CA PRO A 13 -20.99 7.66 -15.79
C PRO A 13 -20.36 6.29 -15.47
N ASP A 14 -20.90 5.60 -14.47
CA ASP A 14 -20.37 4.31 -13.98
C ASP A 14 -20.16 3.27 -15.07
N ASN A 15 -21.04 3.20 -16.08
CA ASN A 15 -20.89 2.27 -17.20
C ASN A 15 -19.59 2.51 -18.00
N LYS A 16 -19.19 3.78 -18.18
CA LYS A 16 -17.92 4.15 -18.83
C LYS A 16 -16.72 3.83 -17.96
N LEU A 17 -16.82 4.06 -16.65
CA LEU A 17 -15.78 3.67 -15.70
C LEU A 17 -15.60 2.13 -15.66
N ILE A 18 -16.68 1.37 -15.75
CA ILE A 18 -16.63 -0.10 -15.83
C ILE A 18 -15.94 -0.55 -17.13
N GLU A 19 -16.20 0.10 -18.26
CA GLU A 19 -15.50 -0.17 -19.53
C GLU A 19 -13.99 0.05 -19.38
N LYS A 20 -13.57 1.15 -18.73
CA LYS A 20 -12.15 1.42 -18.42
C LYS A 20 -11.53 0.37 -17.53
N PHE A 21 -12.22 -0.04 -16.47
CA PHE A 21 -11.74 -1.11 -15.60
C PHE A 21 -11.51 -2.43 -16.37
N ARG A 22 -12.43 -2.78 -17.28
CA ARG A 22 -12.27 -3.96 -18.16
C ARG A 22 -11.08 -3.80 -19.10
N PHE A 23 -10.85 -2.61 -19.64
CA PHE A 23 -9.66 -2.32 -20.44
C PHE A 23 -8.36 -2.53 -19.63
N ILE A 24 -8.31 -2.02 -18.40
CA ILE A 24 -7.17 -2.23 -17.48
C ILE A 24 -6.95 -3.73 -17.22
N GLN A 25 -8.02 -4.49 -16.97
CA GLN A 25 -7.95 -5.95 -16.80
C GLN A 25 -7.39 -6.63 -18.06
N HIS A 26 -7.89 -6.27 -19.24
CA HIS A 26 -7.39 -6.81 -20.50
C HIS A 26 -5.89 -6.55 -20.69
N LYS A 27 -5.41 -5.34 -20.38
CA LYS A 27 -3.98 -5.00 -20.39
C LYS A 27 -3.16 -5.79 -19.37
N GLU A 28 -3.72 -6.12 -18.22
CA GLU A 28 -3.08 -7.05 -17.28
C GLU A 28 -3.01 -8.48 -17.84
N ASP A 29 -4.08 -8.98 -18.44
CA ASP A 29 -4.10 -10.33 -19.02
C ASP A 29 -3.10 -10.47 -20.17
N GLU A 30 -2.92 -9.43 -21.01
CA GLU A 30 -1.86 -9.39 -22.02
C GLU A 30 -0.47 -9.56 -21.42
N ARG A 31 -0.19 -8.85 -20.31
CA ARG A 31 1.10 -8.92 -19.61
C ARG A 31 1.32 -10.27 -18.94
N LEU A 32 0.27 -10.87 -18.38
CA LEU A 32 0.35 -12.21 -17.79
C LEU A 32 0.54 -13.28 -18.86
N ARG A 33 -0.11 -13.16 -20.02
CA ARG A 33 0.15 -14.04 -21.17
C ARG A 33 1.62 -13.95 -21.61
N ASP A 34 2.14 -12.74 -21.77
CA ASP A 34 3.56 -12.51 -22.08
C ASP A 34 4.49 -13.17 -21.02
N ALA A 35 4.19 -12.99 -19.74
CA ALA A 35 4.93 -13.62 -18.63
C ALA A 35 4.95 -15.15 -18.71
N THR A 36 3.86 -15.77 -19.19
CA THR A 36 3.76 -17.23 -19.31
C THR A 36 4.39 -17.78 -20.58
N MET A 37 4.43 -17.01 -21.67
CA MET A 37 4.99 -17.45 -22.96
C MET A 37 6.51 -17.38 -22.98
N ASP A 38 7.11 -16.39 -22.32
CA ASP A 38 8.56 -16.23 -22.20
C ASP A 38 8.95 -15.92 -20.75
N THR A 39 8.85 -16.92 -19.88
CA THR A 39 9.13 -16.76 -18.45
C THR A 39 10.54 -16.26 -18.14
N ALA A 40 11.51 -16.52 -19.03
CA ALA A 40 12.92 -16.21 -18.82
C ALA A 40 13.26 -14.75 -19.15
N HIS A 41 12.64 -14.17 -20.19
CA HIS A 41 12.97 -12.81 -20.65
C HIS A 41 11.83 -11.81 -20.51
N SER A 42 10.59 -12.28 -20.25
CA SER A 42 9.46 -11.39 -20.04
C SER A 42 9.73 -10.45 -18.88
N ARG A 43 9.58 -9.15 -19.13
CA ARG A 43 9.61 -8.14 -18.07
C ARG A 43 8.50 -8.37 -17.02
N TRP A 44 7.46 -9.13 -17.35
CA TRP A 44 6.33 -9.44 -16.48
C TRP A 44 6.48 -10.78 -15.75
N SER A 45 7.65 -11.44 -15.88
CA SER A 45 7.96 -12.68 -15.17
C SER A 45 7.79 -12.54 -13.65
N LEU A 46 7.27 -13.60 -13.04
CA LEU A 46 7.15 -13.74 -11.59
C LEU A 46 8.45 -14.30 -10.96
N GLY A 47 9.40 -14.78 -11.78
CA GLY A 47 10.74 -15.19 -11.36
C GLY A 47 10.76 -16.16 -10.18
N VAL A 48 11.47 -15.81 -9.11
CA VAL A 48 11.64 -16.74 -7.97
C VAL A 48 10.37 -16.97 -7.18
N SER A 49 9.36 -16.10 -7.32
CA SER A 49 8.13 -16.18 -6.52
C SER A 49 7.28 -17.40 -6.81
N VAL A 50 7.41 -17.99 -8.00
CA VAL A 50 6.70 -19.21 -8.43
C VAL A 50 7.47 -20.50 -8.12
N LEU A 51 8.68 -20.40 -7.54
CA LEU A 51 9.46 -21.58 -7.20
C LEU A 51 8.87 -22.26 -5.95
N PRO A 52 8.75 -23.61 -5.92
CA PRO A 52 8.14 -24.32 -4.79
C PRO A 52 8.75 -24.00 -3.41
N GLN A 53 10.05 -23.70 -3.37
CA GLN A 53 10.76 -23.28 -2.16
C GLN A 53 10.23 -21.98 -1.52
N ASN A 54 9.45 -21.18 -2.27
CA ASN A 54 8.85 -19.92 -1.82
C ASN A 54 7.33 -20.01 -1.58
N ASP A 55 6.69 -21.16 -1.81
CA ASP A 55 5.24 -21.32 -1.64
C ASP A 55 4.78 -20.97 -0.23
N SER A 56 5.53 -21.41 0.78
CA SER A 56 5.28 -21.12 2.20
C SER A 56 5.41 -19.64 2.57
N ARG A 57 6.08 -18.84 1.73
CA ARG A 57 6.24 -17.39 1.89
C ARG A 57 5.12 -16.60 1.22
N ASN A 58 4.27 -17.26 0.43
CA ASN A 58 3.12 -16.69 -0.25
C ASN A 58 1.82 -17.01 0.49
N ARG A 59 1.07 -15.99 0.91
CA ARG A 59 -0.27 -16.18 1.52
C ARG A 59 -1.27 -16.72 0.50
N TYR A 60 -1.14 -16.31 -0.76
CA TYR A 60 -2.02 -16.71 -1.85
C TYR A 60 -1.20 -17.13 -3.06
N VAL A 61 -1.43 -18.35 -3.55
CA VAL A 61 -0.72 -18.96 -4.70
C VAL A 61 -0.89 -18.20 -6.00
N ASN A 62 -1.88 -17.32 -6.11
CA ASN A 62 -2.18 -16.55 -7.31
C ASN A 62 -1.89 -15.05 -7.17
N ILE A 63 -1.25 -14.63 -6.06
CA ILE A 63 -0.84 -13.25 -5.83
C ILE A 63 0.65 -13.20 -5.53
N MET A 64 1.45 -12.88 -6.55
CA MET A 64 2.90 -12.87 -6.48
C MET A 64 3.46 -11.56 -7.06
N PRO A 65 4.61 -11.06 -6.56
CA PRO A 65 5.25 -9.88 -7.12
C PRO A 65 5.93 -10.20 -8.45
N TYR A 66 6.03 -9.21 -9.35
CA TYR A 66 6.91 -9.34 -10.50
C TYR A 66 8.38 -9.36 -10.06
N GLU A 67 9.21 -10.17 -10.72
CA GLU A 67 10.62 -10.34 -10.32
C GLU A 67 11.41 -9.04 -10.41
N ARG A 68 11.12 -8.21 -11.42
CA ARG A 68 11.86 -6.98 -11.72
C ARG A 68 11.80 -5.92 -10.62
N ASN A 69 10.76 -5.93 -9.78
CA ASN A 69 10.54 -4.94 -8.73
C ASN A 69 10.09 -5.54 -7.41
N ARG A 70 10.24 -6.86 -7.22
CA ARG A 70 10.04 -7.45 -5.89
C ARG A 70 11.06 -6.88 -4.91
N VAL A 71 10.67 -6.80 -3.65
CA VAL A 71 11.61 -6.50 -2.58
C VAL A 71 12.53 -7.70 -2.37
N LYS A 72 13.83 -7.44 -2.22
CA LYS A 72 14.86 -8.47 -1.96
C LYS A 72 15.44 -8.23 -0.57
N LEU A 73 15.12 -9.12 0.37
CA LEU A 73 15.57 -9.01 1.75
C LEU A 73 17.10 -8.96 1.83
N LYS A 74 17.64 -8.08 2.69
CA LYS A 74 19.08 -7.97 2.95
C LYS A 74 19.51 -9.05 3.95
N VAL A 75 19.62 -10.27 3.44
CA VAL A 75 20.14 -11.43 4.18
C VAL A 75 21.66 -11.52 4.04
N VAL A 76 22.32 -12.01 5.09
CA VAL A 76 23.72 -12.43 5.09
C VAL A 76 23.86 -13.77 4.37
N GLN A 77 22.87 -14.65 4.54
CA GLN A 77 22.86 -15.98 3.93
C GLN A 77 21.43 -16.47 3.68
N GLY A 78 21.25 -17.24 2.61
CA GLY A 78 20.02 -17.98 2.34
C GLY A 78 19.01 -17.22 1.47
N ASN A 79 17.74 -17.58 1.63
CA ASN A 79 16.64 -17.11 0.80
C ASN A 79 16.29 -15.63 1.11
N ASN A 80 16.29 -14.78 0.09
CA ASN A 80 15.99 -13.35 0.19
C ASN A 80 14.57 -12.97 -0.23
N TYR A 81 13.72 -13.96 -0.49
CA TYR A 81 12.37 -13.73 -1.00
C TYR A 81 11.40 -13.27 0.10
N ILE A 82 10.60 -12.26 -0.24
CA ILE A 82 9.39 -11.85 0.47
C ILE A 82 8.35 -11.43 -0.58
N ASN A 83 7.06 -11.71 -0.34
CA ASN A 83 5.99 -11.30 -1.24
C ASN A 83 5.65 -9.81 -1.07
N ALA A 84 6.51 -8.96 -1.62
CA ALA A 84 6.37 -7.52 -1.62
C ALA A 84 6.91 -6.92 -2.93
N SER A 85 6.36 -5.78 -3.34
CA SER A 85 6.75 -5.05 -4.54
C SER A 85 7.08 -3.60 -4.19
N TYR A 86 8.19 -3.08 -4.70
CA TYR A 86 8.37 -1.63 -4.78
C TYR A 86 7.37 -1.06 -5.79
N VAL A 87 6.64 -0.03 -5.39
CA VAL A 87 5.65 0.64 -6.23
C VAL A 87 5.95 2.13 -6.22
N LYS A 88 6.17 2.71 -7.39
CA LYS A 88 6.36 4.14 -7.62
C LYS A 88 5.20 4.66 -8.44
N VAL A 89 4.54 5.72 -7.98
CA VAL A 89 3.48 6.41 -8.73
C VAL A 89 3.98 7.78 -9.13
N GLU A 90 3.99 8.05 -10.43
CA GLU A 90 4.46 9.32 -11.00
C GLU A 90 3.80 9.48 -12.37
N ILE A 91 2.79 10.34 -12.42
CA ILE A 91 1.97 10.61 -13.59
C ILE A 91 2.48 11.90 -14.26
N PRO A 92 2.99 11.83 -15.50
CA PRO A 92 3.46 13.01 -16.23
C PRO A 92 2.39 14.09 -16.33
N GLY A 93 2.79 15.34 -16.08
CA GLY A 93 1.90 16.50 -16.10
C GLY A 93 0.97 16.64 -14.88
N GLN A 94 0.94 15.67 -13.97
CA GLN A 94 0.04 15.68 -12.80
C GLN A 94 0.76 15.50 -11.48
N SER A 95 1.78 14.65 -11.38
CA SER A 95 2.46 14.41 -10.09
C SER A 95 3.40 15.55 -9.74
N LEU A 96 3.19 16.15 -8.56
CA LEU A 96 4.05 17.16 -7.94
C LEU A 96 5.29 16.51 -7.31
N SER A 97 5.13 15.28 -6.80
CA SER A 97 6.19 14.42 -6.29
C SER A 97 5.92 12.96 -6.68
N PRO A 98 6.97 12.13 -6.83
CA PRO A 98 6.77 10.70 -7.00
C PRO A 98 6.34 10.06 -5.67
N GLY A 99 5.18 9.40 -5.68
CA GLY A 99 4.72 8.56 -4.57
C GLY A 99 5.55 7.28 -4.49
N ARG A 100 6.07 6.95 -3.31
CA ARG A 100 6.94 5.77 -3.09
C ARG A 100 6.31 4.83 -2.07
N TYR A 101 6.10 3.59 -2.46
CA TYR A 101 5.41 2.59 -1.65
C TYR A 101 6.11 1.24 -1.71
N ILE A 102 5.88 0.44 -0.67
CA ILE A 102 6.04 -1.02 -0.71
C ILE A 102 4.67 -1.65 -0.52
N ALA A 103 4.16 -2.29 -1.57
CA ALA A 103 2.91 -3.05 -1.50
C ALA A 103 3.22 -4.52 -1.18
N THR A 104 2.69 -5.03 -0.08
CA THR A 104 3.00 -6.39 0.43
C THR A 104 1.75 -7.12 0.91
N GLN A 105 1.82 -8.44 1.01
CA GLN A 105 0.76 -9.24 1.63
C GLN A 105 0.68 -9.00 3.15
N GLY A 106 -0.45 -9.30 3.76
CA GLY A 106 -0.57 -9.39 5.21
C GLY A 106 0.35 -10.49 5.73
N PRO A 107 1.31 -10.19 6.63
CA PRO A 107 2.26 -11.20 7.12
C PRO A 107 1.56 -12.46 7.63
N THR A 108 2.16 -13.63 7.41
CA THR A 108 1.72 -14.88 8.01
C THR A 108 2.43 -15.09 9.35
N GLU A 109 2.01 -16.11 10.10
CA GLU A 109 2.69 -16.54 11.32
C GLU A 109 4.17 -16.90 11.09
N ASN A 110 4.52 -17.33 9.87
CA ASN A 110 5.88 -17.71 9.55
C ASN A 110 6.70 -16.55 8.97
N THR A 111 6.07 -15.57 8.31
CA THR A 111 6.78 -14.50 7.58
C THR A 111 6.83 -13.15 8.31
N TRP A 112 6.24 -13.01 9.50
CA TRP A 112 6.18 -11.73 10.20
C TRP A 112 7.57 -11.19 10.60
N GLY A 113 8.51 -12.08 10.93
CA GLY A 113 9.90 -11.68 11.20
C GLY A 113 10.57 -11.08 9.96
N GLN A 114 10.27 -11.60 8.78
CA GLN A 114 10.83 -11.13 7.50
C GLN A 114 10.24 -9.77 7.13
N PHE A 115 8.95 -9.58 7.43
CA PHE A 115 8.28 -8.30 7.27
C PHE A 115 8.97 -7.20 8.07
N TRP A 116 9.31 -7.42 9.35
CA TRP A 116 10.02 -6.42 10.14
C TRP A 116 11.45 -6.14 9.65
N GLN A 117 12.16 -7.17 9.20
CA GLN A 117 13.48 -7.01 8.57
C GLN A 117 13.38 -6.16 7.29
N MET A 118 12.34 -6.37 6.48
CA MET A 118 12.04 -5.53 5.32
C MET A 118 11.77 -4.08 5.73
N CYS A 119 10.80 -3.83 6.62
CA CYS A 119 10.45 -2.47 7.06
C CYS A 119 11.66 -1.72 7.61
N TYR A 120 12.47 -2.35 8.46
CA TYR A 120 13.64 -1.70 9.05
C TYR A 120 14.71 -1.30 8.02
N LYS A 121 14.96 -2.17 7.02
CA LYS A 121 16.02 -1.98 6.02
C LYS A 121 15.61 -1.09 4.85
N GLU A 122 14.37 -1.18 4.40
CA GLU A 122 13.88 -0.44 3.23
C GLU A 122 13.46 1.00 3.55
N CYS A 123 13.34 1.36 4.83
CA CYS A 123 13.02 2.71 5.29
C CYS A 123 14.24 3.33 6.00
N PRO A 124 15.21 3.94 5.32
CA PRO A 124 16.44 4.47 5.94
C PRO A 124 16.21 5.58 6.99
N GLY A 125 15.17 6.39 6.87
CA GLY A 125 14.85 7.49 7.78
C GLY A 125 14.46 7.05 9.20
N LYS A 126 14.26 8.02 10.09
CA LYS A 126 13.92 7.82 11.51
C LYS A 126 12.51 7.25 11.71
N ASP A 127 11.59 7.61 10.83
CA ASP A 127 10.17 7.28 10.92
C ASP A 127 9.75 6.30 9.83
N ILE A 128 9.14 5.19 10.22
CA ILE A 128 8.59 4.16 9.33
C ILE A 128 7.08 4.27 9.37
N VAL A 129 6.43 4.40 8.22
CA VAL A 129 4.97 4.41 8.13
C VAL A 129 4.49 3.08 7.55
N ILE A 130 3.59 2.41 8.28
CA ILE A 130 2.94 1.18 7.86
C ILE A 130 1.43 1.40 7.84
N VAL A 131 0.80 1.08 6.72
CA VAL A 131 -0.65 1.16 6.54
C VAL A 131 -1.23 -0.24 6.33
N MET A 132 -2.02 -0.68 7.29
CA MET A 132 -2.74 -1.95 7.31
C MET A 132 -4.23 -1.72 7.08
N VAL A 133 -4.72 -2.05 5.89
CA VAL A 133 -6.13 -1.89 5.48
C VAL A 133 -6.84 -3.24 5.36
N THR A 134 -6.80 -4.04 6.42
CA THR A 134 -7.54 -5.30 6.53
C THR A 134 -7.74 -5.66 7.99
N PRO A 135 -8.91 -6.16 8.42
CA PRO A 135 -9.06 -6.89 9.67
C PRO A 135 -8.08 -8.08 9.75
N LEU A 136 -7.79 -8.54 10.96
CA LEU A 136 -6.99 -9.76 11.19
C LEU A 136 -7.70 -11.02 10.69
N GLU A 137 -9.03 -11.06 10.82
CA GLU A 137 -9.89 -12.18 10.44
C GLU A 137 -11.17 -11.66 9.82
N GLU A 138 -11.65 -12.32 8.77
CA GLU A 138 -12.95 -12.04 8.13
C GLU A 138 -13.62 -13.37 7.81
N HIS A 139 -14.89 -13.53 8.21
CA HIS A 139 -15.67 -14.76 7.99
C HIS A 139 -14.96 -16.05 8.45
N GLY A 140 -14.30 -16.02 9.61
CA GLY A 140 -13.57 -17.17 10.17
C GLY A 140 -12.24 -17.48 9.48
N ARG A 141 -11.81 -16.66 8.52
CA ARG A 141 -10.53 -16.85 7.82
C ARG A 141 -9.53 -15.78 8.22
N GLN A 142 -8.36 -16.19 8.70
CA GLN A 142 -7.26 -15.29 8.99
C GLN A 142 -6.78 -14.57 7.71
N LYS A 143 -6.79 -13.25 7.74
CA LYS A 143 -6.39 -12.35 6.65
C LYS A 143 -4.99 -11.78 6.86
N CYS A 144 -4.60 -11.59 8.11
CA CYS A 144 -3.29 -11.11 8.51
C CYS A 144 -2.94 -11.70 9.88
N TYR A 145 -1.70 -12.13 10.07
CA TYR A 145 -1.19 -12.48 11.39
C TYR A 145 -1.03 -11.18 12.20
N PRO A 146 -1.38 -11.15 13.49
CA PRO A 146 -1.13 -9.98 14.35
C PRO A 146 0.37 -9.88 14.60
N TYR A 147 1.12 -9.24 13.70
CA TYR A 147 2.58 -9.26 13.65
C TYR A 147 3.28 -8.23 14.55
N TRP A 148 2.52 -7.32 15.18
CA TRP A 148 3.04 -6.25 16.02
C TRP A 148 2.66 -6.47 17.49
N PRO A 149 3.48 -6.01 18.45
CA PRO A 149 3.12 -6.00 19.87
C PRO A 149 1.91 -5.08 20.11
N ARG A 150 1.08 -5.45 21.07
CA ARG A 150 -0.15 -4.74 21.45
C ARG A 150 -0.17 -4.61 22.98
N ASP A 151 -0.76 -3.56 23.52
CA ASP A 151 -0.95 -3.40 24.98
C ASP A 151 -2.03 -4.33 25.55
N LYS A 152 -1.95 -5.62 25.22
CA LYS A 152 -2.83 -6.68 25.68
C LYS A 152 -1.97 -7.84 26.17
N ASN A 153 -2.28 -8.36 27.36
CA ASN A 153 -1.67 -9.57 27.92
C ASN A 153 -0.13 -9.57 27.92
N SER A 154 0.49 -8.43 28.22
CA SER A 154 1.95 -8.27 28.26
C SER A 154 2.69 -8.46 26.91
N ASP A 155 2.00 -8.45 25.76
CA ASP A 155 2.57 -8.49 24.40
C ASP A 155 3.19 -7.12 24.02
N LYS A 156 4.06 -6.57 24.86
CA LYS A 156 4.69 -5.26 24.66
C LYS A 156 5.94 -5.30 23.77
N ILE A 157 6.57 -6.47 23.65
CA ILE A 157 7.83 -6.64 22.91
C ILE A 157 7.73 -7.87 22.03
N ARG A 158 8.18 -7.74 20.78
CA ARG A 158 8.39 -8.85 19.85
C ARG A 158 9.78 -8.82 19.27
N ILE A 159 10.42 -9.99 19.22
CA ILE A 159 11.75 -10.13 18.66
C ILE A 159 11.67 -10.86 17.32
N ALA A 160 11.93 -10.16 16.23
CA ALA A 160 12.15 -10.78 14.93
C ALA A 160 13.58 -11.32 14.88
N THR A 161 13.73 -12.62 15.11
CA THR A 161 15.04 -13.28 15.18
C THR A 161 15.80 -13.18 13.86
N ARG A 162 17.12 -13.20 13.91
CA ARG A 162 18.00 -13.12 12.74
C ARG A 162 18.00 -14.41 11.93
N LEU A 163 17.73 -15.54 12.56
CA LEU A 163 17.57 -16.82 11.87
C LEU A 163 16.07 -17.07 11.74
N GLN A 164 15.59 -17.18 10.49
CA GLN A 164 14.18 -17.38 10.19
C GLN A 164 14.01 -18.47 9.13
N THR A 165 13.03 -19.34 9.33
CA THR A 165 12.81 -20.56 8.52
C THR A 165 11.34 -20.76 8.15
N PRO A 166 10.69 -19.85 7.40
CA PRO A 166 9.24 -19.86 7.25
C PRO A 166 8.70 -21.07 6.49
N GLY A 167 9.50 -21.68 5.59
CA GLY A 167 9.22 -22.95 4.92
C GLY A 167 9.82 -24.18 5.59
N GLY A 168 10.31 -24.08 6.83
CA GLY A 168 10.99 -25.15 7.54
C GLY A 168 12.52 -25.16 7.36
N PRO A 169 13.21 -26.24 7.77
CA PRO A 169 14.68 -26.27 7.88
C PRO A 169 15.45 -25.96 6.59
N ASN A 170 14.86 -26.24 5.43
CA ASN A 170 15.47 -26.01 4.12
C ASN A 170 15.26 -24.58 3.59
N ASP A 171 14.41 -23.77 4.23
CA ASP A 171 14.08 -22.41 3.81
C ASP A 171 14.70 -21.37 4.75
N LEU A 172 16.04 -21.31 4.76
CA LEU A 172 16.79 -20.46 5.68
C LEU A 172 16.92 -19.02 5.19
N SER A 173 16.63 -18.04 6.06
CA SER A 173 17.05 -16.64 5.92
C SER A 173 17.86 -16.24 7.15
N VAL A 174 19.10 -15.77 6.96
CA VAL A 174 19.95 -15.24 8.03
C VAL A 174 20.12 -13.74 7.84
N PHE A 175 19.68 -12.95 8.81
CA PHE A 175 19.83 -11.50 8.86
C PHE A 175 21.05 -11.09 9.70
N ALA A 176 21.44 -9.82 9.57
CA ALA A 176 22.56 -9.26 10.31
C ALA A 176 22.31 -9.22 11.82
N ASP A 177 21.08 -8.88 12.23
CA ASP A 177 20.73 -8.63 13.63
C ASP A 177 19.29 -9.07 13.92
N ASP A 178 19.03 -9.45 15.17
CA ASP A 178 17.67 -9.55 15.69
C ASP A 178 17.06 -8.15 15.82
N LEU A 179 15.78 -8.00 15.50
CA LEU A 179 15.06 -6.73 15.67
C LEU A 179 14.08 -6.83 16.83
N CYS A 180 14.19 -5.89 17.76
CA CYS A 180 13.22 -5.68 18.82
C CYS A 180 12.19 -4.67 18.35
N VAL A 181 10.92 -5.06 18.37
CA VAL A 181 9.76 -4.20 18.13
C VAL A 181 9.02 -4.04 19.45
N GLU A 182 8.90 -2.81 19.93
CA GLU A 182 8.34 -2.49 21.23
C GLU A 182 7.13 -1.56 21.06
N TYR A 183 6.03 -1.91 21.72
CA TYR A 183 4.85 -1.06 21.83
C TYR A 183 5.14 0.15 22.70
N LYS A 184 4.78 1.35 22.23
CA LYS A 184 4.88 2.58 23.02
C LYS A 184 3.51 3.13 23.40
N ASP A 185 2.64 3.34 22.42
CA ASP A 185 1.30 3.88 22.65
C ASP A 185 0.35 3.52 21.50
N SER A 186 -0.96 3.63 21.73
CA SER A 186 -1.96 3.52 20.68
C SER A 186 -3.20 4.35 20.98
N SER A 187 -3.78 4.92 19.93
CA SER A 187 -5.03 5.68 19.99
C SER A 187 -5.93 5.33 18.81
N ARG A 188 -7.24 5.30 19.05
CA ARG A 188 -8.23 5.24 17.97
C ARG A 188 -8.61 6.66 17.59
N ILE A 189 -8.48 6.98 16.30
CA ILE A 189 -8.74 8.30 15.74
C ILE A 189 -10.15 8.30 15.15
N ASP A 190 -11.02 9.21 15.62
CA ASP A 190 -12.39 9.44 15.12
C ASP A 190 -13.20 8.14 14.94
N ASP A 191 -13.08 7.20 15.88
CA ASP A 191 -13.67 5.85 15.84
C ASP A 191 -13.40 5.05 14.56
N SER A 192 -12.40 5.47 13.77
CA SER A 192 -12.20 5.02 12.39
C SER A 192 -11.04 4.05 12.25
N TYR A 193 -9.84 4.46 12.67
CA TYR A 193 -8.63 3.64 12.60
C TYR A 193 -7.79 3.77 13.87
N VAL A 194 -6.92 2.80 14.10
CA VAL A 194 -5.98 2.82 15.22
C VAL A 194 -4.61 3.26 14.72
N LEU A 195 -4.04 4.28 15.34
CA LEU A 195 -2.61 4.60 15.23
C LEU A 195 -1.89 3.96 16.41
N THR A 196 -0.97 3.05 16.12
CA THR A 196 -0.05 2.48 17.11
C THR A 196 1.36 3.01 16.87
N THR A 197 1.95 3.61 17.88
CA THR A 197 3.35 4.02 17.88
C THR A 197 4.20 2.87 18.43
N LEU A 198 5.14 2.40 17.62
CA LEU A 198 6.11 1.37 18.01
C LEU A 198 7.53 1.94 17.92
N GLU A 199 8.44 1.30 18.63
CA GLU A 199 9.88 1.48 18.46
C GLU A 199 10.48 0.21 17.88
N ILE A 200 11.35 0.34 16.87
CA ILE A 200 12.10 -0.77 16.31
C ILE A 200 13.60 -0.50 16.38
N ARG A 201 14.37 -1.48 16.87
CA ARG A 201 15.84 -1.37 17.00
C ARG A 201 16.56 -2.71 16.85
N PRO A 202 17.79 -2.74 16.31
CA PRO A 202 18.65 -3.92 16.38
C PRO A 202 19.05 -4.24 17.82
N LEU A 203 18.96 -5.50 18.23
CA LEU A 203 19.39 -5.92 19.57
C LEU A 203 20.91 -5.87 19.74
N SER A 204 21.68 -5.93 18.66
CA SER A 204 23.14 -5.78 18.70
C SER A 204 23.61 -4.37 19.04
N GLY A 205 22.69 -3.37 19.04
CA GLY A 205 23.03 -1.95 19.13
C GLY A 205 23.68 -1.38 17.85
N ARG A 206 23.86 -2.19 16.79
CA ARG A 206 24.45 -1.76 15.52
C ARG A 206 23.38 -1.25 14.57
N GLY A 207 22.94 -0.03 14.80
CA GLY A 207 22.02 0.69 13.92
C GLY A 207 21.07 1.60 14.69
N PRO A 208 20.40 2.53 13.99
CA PRO A 208 19.51 3.48 14.64
C PRO A 208 18.24 2.80 15.18
N THR A 209 17.80 3.25 16.34
CA THR A 209 16.40 3.07 16.76
C THR A 209 15.49 3.92 15.88
N LYS A 210 14.35 3.37 15.46
CA LYS A 210 13.38 4.04 14.59
C LYS A 210 11.99 4.01 15.24
N THR A 211 11.21 5.05 14.95
CA THR A 211 9.78 5.10 15.30
C THR A 211 8.98 4.47 14.18
N VAL A 212 7.99 3.64 14.51
CA VAL A 212 7.04 3.09 13.54
C VAL A 212 5.65 3.66 13.84
N HIS A 213 5.07 4.32 12.85
CA HIS A 213 3.69 4.78 12.84
C HIS A 213 2.85 3.71 12.13
N HIS A 214 2.19 2.85 12.91
CA HIS A 214 1.37 1.76 12.40
C HIS A 214 -0.10 2.17 12.37
N PHE A 215 -0.63 2.36 11.16
CA PHE A 215 -2.03 2.67 10.91
C PHE A 215 -2.80 1.37 10.65
N TYR A 216 -3.82 1.10 11.45
CA TYR A 216 -4.66 -0.08 11.34
C TYR A 216 -6.13 0.31 11.09
N PHE A 217 -6.59 0.06 9.87
CA PHE A 217 -7.96 0.29 9.42
C PHE A 217 -8.71 -1.04 9.31
N ASP A 218 -9.53 -1.34 10.32
CA ASP A 218 -10.29 -2.59 10.48
C ASP A 218 -11.75 -2.50 10.01
N LEU A 219 -12.20 -1.32 9.58
CA LEU A 219 -13.57 -1.11 9.09
C LEU A 219 -13.73 -1.45 7.59
N TRP A 220 -12.66 -1.82 6.88
CA TRP A 220 -12.71 -2.18 5.46
C TRP A 220 -12.82 -3.69 5.27
N ARG A 221 -14.04 -4.18 5.02
CA ARG A 221 -14.32 -5.60 4.78
C ARG A 221 -13.70 -6.13 3.47
N ASP A 222 -13.55 -7.46 3.35
CA ASP A 222 -12.88 -8.07 2.20
C ASP A 222 -13.63 -7.87 0.88
N MET A 223 -12.87 -7.75 -0.21
CA MET A 223 -13.39 -7.63 -1.58
C MET A 223 -14.40 -6.50 -1.79
N SER A 224 -14.57 -5.60 -0.82
CA SER A 224 -15.48 -4.47 -0.88
C SER A 224 -14.70 -3.15 -1.02
N LYS A 225 -15.46 -2.06 -1.12
CA LYS A 225 -15.01 -0.69 -0.88
C LYS A 225 -15.19 -0.32 0.61
N PRO A 226 -14.55 0.75 1.11
CA PRO A 226 -14.94 1.34 2.38
C PRO A 226 -16.40 1.79 2.34
N ASP A 227 -17.12 1.60 3.44
CA ASP A 227 -18.51 2.06 3.57
C ASP A 227 -18.58 3.59 3.62
N GLN A 228 -17.52 4.21 4.15
CA GLN A 228 -17.39 5.65 4.29
C GLN A 228 -16.09 6.16 3.65
N VAL A 229 -16.21 7.31 2.98
CA VAL A 229 -15.11 7.97 2.25
C VAL A 229 -14.20 8.76 3.20
N VAL A 230 -14.76 9.45 4.18
CA VAL A 230 -14.01 10.35 5.09
C VAL A 230 -12.92 9.63 5.88
N PRO A 231 -13.18 8.48 6.54
CA PRO A 231 -12.17 7.80 7.35
C PRO A 231 -10.89 7.42 6.58
N ILE A 232 -11.04 6.88 5.37
CA ILE A 232 -9.88 6.47 4.57
C ILE A 232 -9.09 7.69 4.07
N MET A 233 -9.78 8.78 3.74
CA MET A 233 -9.15 10.02 3.32
C MET A 233 -8.38 10.71 4.45
N GLN A 234 -8.94 10.74 5.66
CA GLN A 234 -8.24 11.24 6.85
C GLN A 234 -6.99 10.42 7.12
N MET A 235 -7.08 9.09 7.00
CA MET A 235 -5.93 8.21 7.15
C MET A 235 -4.87 8.46 6.06
N CYS A 236 -5.23 8.63 4.79
CA CYS A 236 -4.28 8.99 3.72
C CYS A 236 -3.50 10.25 4.10
N LYS A 237 -4.20 11.34 4.46
CA LYS A 237 -3.54 12.60 4.86
C LYS A 237 -2.63 12.41 6.07
N HIS A 238 -3.09 11.70 7.10
CA HIS A 238 -2.34 11.49 8.34
C HIS A 238 -1.11 10.59 8.13
N SER A 239 -1.24 9.46 7.43
CA SER A 239 -0.11 8.58 7.16
C SER A 239 0.92 9.25 6.26
N HIS A 240 0.46 10.03 5.27
CA HIS A 240 1.35 10.74 4.37
C HIS A 240 2.13 11.85 5.10
N SER A 241 1.49 12.59 6.01
CA SER A 241 2.16 13.66 6.77
C SER A 241 3.26 13.15 7.71
N LEU A 242 3.17 11.90 8.16
CA LEU A 242 4.19 11.26 9.00
C LEU A 242 5.26 10.51 8.19
N SER A 243 5.12 10.42 6.87
CA SER A 243 6.06 9.68 6.03
C SER A 243 7.23 10.56 5.58
N PRO A 244 8.49 10.21 5.92
CA PRO A 244 9.65 10.87 5.36
C PRO A 244 9.72 10.68 3.84
N LYS A 245 10.16 11.70 3.09
CA LYS A 245 10.24 11.65 1.62
C LYS A 245 11.21 10.59 1.09
N GLU A 246 12.22 10.26 1.88
CA GLU A 246 13.21 9.23 1.58
C GLU A 246 12.69 7.80 1.78
N ASN A 247 11.63 7.62 2.56
CA ASN A 247 11.08 6.32 2.93
C ASN A 247 9.86 5.97 2.08
N PRO A 248 9.71 4.71 1.64
CA PRO A 248 8.43 4.25 1.11
C PRO A 248 7.40 4.08 2.23
N ILE A 249 6.13 4.37 1.96
CA ILE A 249 5.03 3.93 2.83
C ILE A 249 4.81 2.44 2.60
N VAL A 250 4.86 1.63 3.65
CA VAL A 250 4.60 0.19 3.56
C VAL A 250 3.10 -0.05 3.67
N VAL A 251 2.47 -0.50 2.59
CA VAL A 251 1.01 -0.69 2.53
C VAL A 251 0.70 -2.17 2.37
N HIS A 252 -0.20 -2.68 3.20
CA HIS A 252 -0.70 -4.04 3.04
C HIS A 252 -2.18 -4.18 3.40
N CYS A 253 -2.78 -5.25 2.88
CA CYS A 253 -4.07 -5.78 3.31
C CYS A 253 -3.88 -7.27 3.58
N SER A 254 -4.76 -8.13 3.06
CA SER A 254 -4.50 -9.57 3.07
C SER A 254 -3.58 -10.00 1.92
N ALA A 255 -3.99 -9.78 0.68
CA ALA A 255 -3.20 -10.13 -0.51
C ALA A 255 -2.19 -9.03 -0.94
N GLY A 256 -2.40 -7.80 -0.46
CA GLY A 256 -1.58 -6.66 -0.83
C GLY A 256 -1.88 -6.09 -2.22
N VAL A 257 -3.12 -6.22 -2.72
CA VAL A 257 -3.48 -5.81 -4.10
C VAL A 257 -4.76 -4.97 -4.17
N GLY A 258 -5.91 -5.49 -3.74
CA GLY A 258 -7.19 -4.79 -3.84
C GLY A 258 -7.26 -3.53 -2.97
N ARG A 259 -7.47 -3.71 -1.66
CA ARG A 259 -7.55 -2.60 -0.68
C ARG A 259 -6.27 -1.76 -0.66
N SER A 260 -5.11 -2.41 -0.75
CA SER A 260 -3.81 -1.72 -0.82
C SER A 260 -3.67 -0.84 -2.07
N GLY A 261 -4.10 -1.33 -3.24
CA GLY A 261 -4.08 -0.54 -4.46
C GLY A 261 -5.05 0.62 -4.44
N THR A 262 -6.24 0.44 -3.86
CA THR A 262 -7.20 1.53 -3.66
C THR A 262 -6.66 2.58 -2.71
N PHE A 263 -6.03 2.18 -1.59
CA PHE A 263 -5.39 3.10 -0.67
C PHE A 263 -4.26 3.89 -1.35
N ILE A 264 -3.34 3.20 -2.05
CA ILE A 264 -2.21 3.85 -2.74
C ILE A 264 -2.70 4.82 -3.82
N ALA A 265 -3.73 4.44 -4.58
CA ALA A 265 -4.30 5.30 -5.59
C ALA A 265 -4.88 6.58 -4.97
N LEU A 266 -5.64 6.47 -3.86
CA LEU A 266 -6.19 7.62 -3.15
C LEU A 266 -5.13 8.48 -2.48
N ASP A 267 -4.15 7.86 -1.83
CA ASP A 267 -3.05 8.57 -1.18
C ASP A 267 -2.28 9.43 -2.19
N HIS A 268 -1.84 8.84 -3.30
CA HIS A 268 -1.12 9.56 -4.35
C HIS A 268 -1.98 10.66 -4.97
N LEU A 269 -3.24 10.34 -5.31
CA LEU A 269 -4.19 11.29 -5.86
C LEU A 269 -4.31 12.53 -4.95
N MET A 270 -4.52 12.32 -3.65
CA MET A 270 -4.78 13.39 -2.69
C MET A 270 -3.53 14.21 -2.32
N ASN A 271 -2.39 13.54 -2.17
CA ASN A 271 -1.21 14.12 -1.54
C ASN A 271 -0.11 14.48 -2.54
N ASP A 272 -0.14 13.95 -3.76
CA ASP A 272 0.96 14.10 -4.71
C ASP A 272 0.55 14.59 -6.11
N THR A 273 -0.73 14.87 -6.37
CA THR A 273 -1.17 15.35 -7.68
C THR A 273 -1.62 16.81 -7.70
N ALA A 274 -1.34 17.49 -8.80
CA ALA A 274 -1.66 18.88 -9.03
C ALA A 274 -3.17 19.10 -9.01
N ASP A 275 -3.95 18.25 -9.68
CA ASP A 275 -5.41 18.37 -9.68
C ASP A 275 -6.02 18.50 -8.27
N PHE A 276 -5.46 17.83 -7.26
CA PHE A 276 -6.00 17.83 -5.89
C PHE A 276 -5.24 18.76 -4.93
N ARG A 277 -4.07 19.30 -5.33
CA ARG A 277 -3.23 20.17 -4.50
C ARG A 277 -3.02 21.57 -5.03
N ALA A 278 -3.26 21.84 -6.31
CA ALA A 278 -2.87 23.08 -6.98
C ALA A 278 -3.49 24.34 -6.37
N GLY A 279 -4.60 24.24 -5.62
CA GLY A 279 -5.14 25.38 -4.86
C GLY A 279 -5.17 25.24 -3.33
N LEU A 280 -4.57 24.18 -2.76
CA LEU A 280 -4.19 24.18 -1.33
C LEU A 280 -2.97 25.08 -1.06
N ALA A 281 -2.28 25.54 -2.11
CA ALA A 281 -1.18 26.50 -2.04
C ALA A 281 -1.63 27.97 -2.16
N SER A 282 -2.85 28.23 -2.66
CA SER A 282 -3.50 29.54 -2.58
C SER A 282 -4.12 29.75 -1.20
N GLN A 283 -4.16 31.00 -0.71
CA GLN A 283 -4.70 31.33 0.63
C GLN A 283 -6.16 30.88 0.84
N ASP A 284 -6.88 30.53 -0.22
CA ASP A 284 -8.30 30.20 -0.20
C ASP A 284 -8.63 28.71 0.05
N ASN A 285 -7.64 27.82 0.20
CA ASN A 285 -7.85 26.36 0.44
C ASN A 285 -8.74 25.65 -0.62
N THR A 286 -8.95 26.25 -1.79
CA THR A 286 -9.79 25.72 -2.86
C THR A 286 -9.01 24.78 -3.75
N ILE A 287 -9.52 23.61 -4.11
CA ILE A 287 -8.88 22.81 -5.16
C ILE A 287 -9.28 23.38 -6.52
N THR A 288 -8.29 23.77 -7.34
CA THR A 288 -8.48 24.13 -8.74
C THR A 288 -7.80 23.08 -9.60
N ALA A 289 -8.54 22.43 -10.49
CA ALA A 289 -7.97 21.50 -11.45
C ALA A 289 -6.93 22.19 -12.34
N LEU A 290 -5.95 21.45 -12.86
CA LEU A 290 -5.07 22.00 -13.89
C LEU A 290 -5.88 22.28 -15.16
N ASP A 291 -5.70 23.48 -15.72
CA ASP A 291 -6.17 23.77 -17.07
C ASP A 291 -5.48 22.81 -18.05
N HIS A 292 -6.29 22.07 -18.83
CA HIS A 292 -5.85 21.23 -19.96
C HIS A 292 -5.06 19.94 -19.60
N TYR A 293 -5.59 19.09 -18.70
CA TYR A 293 -5.16 17.68 -18.61
C TYR A 293 -6.11 16.73 -19.37
N ASP A 294 -5.66 16.24 -20.53
CA ASP A 294 -6.48 15.47 -21.48
C ASP A 294 -6.56 13.95 -21.17
N HIS A 295 -6.08 13.53 -20.00
CA HIS A 295 -6.09 12.13 -19.58
C HIS A 295 -6.90 11.92 -18.31
N ASP A 296 -7.37 10.70 -18.09
CA ASP A 296 -8.05 10.31 -16.86
C ASP A 296 -7.01 9.92 -15.80
N LEU A 297 -6.82 10.78 -14.80
CA LEU A 297 -5.78 10.62 -13.79
C LEU A 297 -5.95 9.33 -12.97
N VAL A 298 -7.19 8.97 -12.61
CA VAL A 298 -7.47 7.75 -11.83
C VAL A 298 -7.15 6.50 -12.66
N GLU A 299 -7.54 6.49 -13.94
CA GLU A 299 -7.19 5.43 -14.88
C GLU A 299 -5.66 5.29 -15.03
N GLN A 300 -4.95 6.40 -15.21
CA GLN A 300 -3.48 6.42 -15.37
C GLN A 300 -2.78 5.87 -14.11
N ILE A 301 -3.20 6.27 -12.91
CA ILE A 301 -2.67 5.75 -11.64
C ILE A 301 -2.88 4.25 -11.56
N VAL A 302 -4.09 3.75 -11.78
CA VAL A 302 -4.39 2.31 -11.64
C VAL A 302 -3.66 1.48 -12.71
N LEU A 303 -3.54 1.97 -13.95
CA LEU A 303 -2.71 1.35 -14.99
C LEU A 303 -1.25 1.23 -14.52
N GLN A 304 -0.66 2.32 -14.03
CA GLN A 304 0.72 2.34 -13.56
C GLN A 304 0.94 1.41 -12.35
N LEU A 305 0.00 1.35 -11.41
CA LEU A 305 0.03 0.42 -10.27
C LEU A 305 0.07 -1.04 -10.75
N ARG A 306 -0.80 -1.41 -11.70
CA ARG A 306 -0.83 -2.78 -12.25
C ARG A 306 0.40 -3.12 -13.08
N THR A 307 1.19 -2.14 -13.51
CA THR A 307 2.51 -2.43 -14.10
C THR A 307 3.55 -2.87 -13.07
N GLN A 308 3.28 -2.72 -11.77
CA GLN A 308 4.28 -2.94 -10.72
C GLN A 308 3.86 -4.02 -9.74
N ARG A 309 2.56 -4.22 -9.52
CA ARG A 309 2.04 -5.35 -8.78
C ARG A 309 0.70 -5.76 -9.39
N LEU A 310 0.55 -7.04 -9.69
CA LEU A 310 -0.67 -7.54 -10.32
C LEU A 310 -1.90 -7.30 -9.45
N LYS A 311 -3.06 -7.13 -10.08
CA LYS A 311 -4.40 -7.00 -9.48
C LYS A 311 -4.59 -5.82 -8.53
N MET A 312 -3.72 -4.81 -8.58
CA MET A 312 -3.90 -3.57 -7.83
C MET A 312 -5.25 -2.93 -8.21
N VAL A 313 -6.04 -2.58 -7.19
CA VAL A 313 -7.48 -2.25 -7.33
C VAL A 313 -8.21 -3.42 -8.00
N GLN A 314 -8.64 -4.38 -7.20
CA GLN A 314 -9.01 -5.71 -7.69
C GLN A 314 -10.46 -5.78 -8.17
N MET A 315 -11.35 -5.01 -7.56
CA MET A 315 -12.80 -5.06 -7.81
C MET A 315 -13.30 -3.78 -8.49
N ILE A 316 -14.38 -3.90 -9.27
CA ILE A 316 -15.05 -2.76 -9.90
C ILE A 316 -15.48 -1.74 -8.84
N ASP A 317 -16.08 -2.19 -7.74
CA ASP A 317 -16.52 -1.32 -6.65
C ASP A 317 -15.37 -0.53 -6.02
N GLN A 318 -14.16 -1.11 -5.98
CA GLN A 318 -12.96 -0.43 -5.50
C GLN A 318 -12.49 0.64 -6.49
N TYR A 319 -12.64 0.40 -7.79
CA TYR A 319 -12.31 1.37 -8.83
C TYR A 319 -13.30 2.54 -8.83
N LEU A 320 -14.61 2.25 -8.84
CA LEU A 320 -15.68 3.26 -8.71
C LEU A 320 -15.53 4.08 -7.42
N PHE A 321 -15.17 3.42 -6.32
CA PHE A 321 -14.93 4.12 -5.05
C PHE A 321 -13.83 5.19 -5.15
N ILE A 322 -12.78 4.98 -5.95
CA ILE A 322 -11.73 5.99 -6.12
C ILE A 322 -12.31 7.25 -6.79
N TYR A 323 -13.13 7.09 -7.83
CA TYR A 323 -13.82 8.22 -8.48
C TYR A 323 -14.81 8.90 -7.52
N HIS A 324 -15.60 8.13 -6.77
CA HIS A 324 -16.54 8.70 -5.80
C HIS A 324 -15.83 9.49 -4.69
N ALA A 325 -14.72 8.97 -4.18
CA ALA A 325 -13.91 9.65 -3.16
C ALA A 325 -13.23 10.91 -3.73
N ALA A 326 -12.73 10.84 -4.96
CA ALA A 326 -12.18 11.96 -5.69
C ALA A 326 -13.22 13.07 -5.93
N ASN A 327 -14.43 12.70 -6.36
CA ASN A 327 -15.52 13.65 -6.55
C ASN A 327 -15.97 14.28 -5.22
N TYR A 328 -16.07 13.48 -4.16
CA TYR A 328 -16.37 13.95 -2.81
C TYR A 328 -15.35 15.00 -2.33
N LEU A 329 -14.06 14.81 -2.63
CA LEU A 329 -13.00 15.78 -2.31
C LEU A 329 -13.23 17.15 -2.92
N TYR A 330 -13.55 17.22 -4.21
CA TYR A 330 -13.85 18.47 -4.91
C TYR A 330 -15.08 19.15 -4.33
N HIS A 331 -16.15 18.40 -4.06
CA HIS A 331 -17.36 18.99 -3.51
C HIS A 331 -17.17 19.45 -2.06
N VAL A 332 -16.53 18.68 -1.19
CA VAL A 332 -16.35 19.08 0.23
C VAL A 332 -15.36 20.23 0.40
N LEU A 333 -14.27 20.27 -0.39
CA LEU A 333 -13.31 21.38 -0.31
C LEU A 333 -13.79 22.61 -1.09
N GLY A 334 -14.57 22.43 -2.16
CA GLY A 334 -15.25 23.52 -2.88
C GLY A 334 -16.41 24.14 -2.10
N SER A 335 -17.12 23.36 -1.26
CA SER A 335 -18.26 23.83 -0.45
C SER A 335 -17.86 24.76 0.71
N LYS A 336 -16.58 24.81 1.10
CA LYS A 336 -16.12 25.70 2.19
C LYS A 336 -16.16 27.19 1.83
N LYS A 337 -16.68 27.57 0.65
CA LYS A 337 -16.91 28.96 0.22
C LYS A 337 -18.20 29.61 0.76
N SER A 338 -19.00 28.95 1.61
CA SER A 338 -20.35 29.45 1.98
C SER A 338 -20.63 29.66 3.47
N THR A 339 -19.61 29.92 4.29
CA THR A 339 -19.74 30.44 5.66
C THR A 339 -18.58 31.35 5.95
#